data_AF-A0A4J1YNA4-F1
#
_entry.id   AF-A0A4J1YNA4-F1
#
_cell.length_a   1.000
_cell.length_b   1.000
_cell.length_c   1.000
_cell.angle_alpha   90.00
_cell.angle_beta   90.00
_cell.angle_gamma   90.00
#
_symmetry.space_group_name_H-M   'P 1'
#
loop_
_entity.id
_entity.type
_entity.pdbx_description
1 polymer ?
#
loop_
_entity_poly.entity_id
_entity_poly.type
_entity_poly.pdbx_seq_one_letter_code
_entity_poly.pdbx_strand_id
1 'polypeptide(L)'
;MQELQVKVTQAQVEIIDREKFEQNINEVVAKYQNYTVTAATIKDDKQTLADLRKLDKQVSDERIRNKKVLSEPADEFDKYVKNAIQPLKDIITKIAGDVKEFEEHQKAVRIDTVKGYLANKSAEYMLDPRLFDEKALEYVKASDFMADGVTLKKATMKSLDDMVTFEFQKQQEFEKAKSAISGLCAEYGMTDSPYIRQLKDLTLAEVFGQIKADYEFEKQKEEIRQAQERAERSNQELLAAQQTKQQEQAPKSTETPNFDPETGKILDGGQILQNEPNALRGAENDLKRYAQKMTLEVYFVDTAEKDRFKAGLSQLGFDFKKNYQVRGYQRIEPLTQAELNEQCGW
;
A
#
# COMPACT_ATOMS: atom_id res chain seq x y z
N MET A 1 -41.78 -9.76 -34.60
CA MET A 1 -41.60 -11.23 -34.47
C MET A 1 -42.94 -11.82 -34.04
N GLN A 2 -43.19 -13.12 -34.27
CA GLN A 2 -44.40 -13.78 -33.78
C GLN A 2 -44.12 -14.39 -32.40
N GLU A 3 -45.02 -14.15 -31.45
CA GLU A 3 -44.91 -14.65 -30.07
C GLU A 3 -45.49 -16.07 -29.94
N LEU A 4 -44.99 -16.84 -28.98
CA LEU A 4 -45.46 -18.19 -28.72
C LEU A 4 -46.84 -18.16 -28.05
N GLN A 5 -47.89 -18.44 -28.82
CA GLN A 5 -49.25 -18.60 -28.30
C GLN A 5 -49.54 -20.08 -27.99
N VAL A 6 -50.07 -20.35 -26.79
CA VAL A 6 -50.31 -21.71 -26.29
C VAL A 6 -51.73 -21.82 -25.76
N LYS A 7 -52.49 -22.80 -26.24
CA LYS A 7 -53.80 -23.16 -25.68
C LYS A 7 -53.65 -24.37 -24.77
N VAL A 8 -53.82 -24.16 -23.47
CA VAL A 8 -53.86 -25.25 -22.47
C VAL A 8 -55.31 -25.69 -22.27
N THR A 9 -55.54 -27.00 -22.24
CA THR A 9 -56.81 -27.60 -21.83
C THR A 9 -56.55 -28.43 -20.58
N GLN A 10 -57.32 -28.21 -19.51
CA GLN A 10 -57.12 -28.93 -18.26
C GLN A 10 -57.61 -30.38 -18.39
N ALA A 11 -56.75 -31.35 -18.04
CA ALA A 11 -57.13 -32.75 -17.99
C ALA A 11 -58.09 -33.00 -16.81
N GLN A 12 -59.18 -33.72 -17.08
CA GLN A 12 -60.10 -34.21 -16.06
C GLN A 12 -59.71 -35.64 -15.65
N VAL A 13 -59.83 -35.94 -14.36
CA VAL A 13 -59.48 -37.25 -13.79
C VAL A 13 -60.60 -37.68 -12.86
N GLU A 14 -61.19 -38.83 -13.13
CA GLU A 14 -62.28 -39.41 -12.35
C GLU A 14 -61.89 -40.79 -11.84
N ILE A 15 -62.28 -41.11 -10.61
CA ILE A 15 -62.16 -42.46 -10.05
C ILE A 15 -63.50 -43.16 -10.31
N ILE A 16 -63.52 -44.09 -11.26
CA ILE A 16 -64.71 -44.90 -11.58
C ILE A 16 -65.17 -45.62 -10.30
N ASP A 17 -66.48 -45.61 -10.03
CA ASP A 17 -67.09 -46.23 -8.84
C ASP A 17 -66.45 -45.74 -7.51
N ARG A 18 -66.02 -44.47 -7.41
CA ARG A 18 -65.26 -43.94 -6.26
C ARG A 18 -65.81 -44.33 -4.89
N GLU A 19 -67.11 -44.15 -4.65
CA GLU A 19 -67.74 -44.46 -3.36
C GLU A 19 -67.60 -45.94 -3.00
N LYS A 20 -67.72 -46.83 -3.99
CA LYS A 20 -67.60 -48.28 -3.86
C LYS A 20 -66.14 -48.71 -3.70
N PHE A 21 -65.18 -48.01 -4.32
CA PHE A 21 -63.76 -48.18 -4.04
C PHE A 21 -63.43 -47.80 -2.59
N GLU A 22 -63.90 -46.63 -2.12
CA GLU A 22 -63.71 -46.19 -0.73
C GLU A 22 -64.40 -47.13 0.27
N GLN A 23 -65.62 -47.62 -0.02
CA GLN A 23 -66.30 -48.66 0.76
C GLN A 23 -65.49 -49.95 0.85
N ASN A 24 -65.03 -50.52 -0.29
CA ASN A 24 -64.22 -51.74 -0.31
C ASN A 24 -62.95 -51.62 0.55
N ILE A 25 -62.26 -50.47 0.49
CA ILE A 25 -61.08 -50.21 1.33
C ILE A 25 -61.46 -50.13 2.81
N ASN A 26 -62.55 -49.42 3.14
CA ASN A 26 -63.02 -49.29 4.52
C ASN A 26 -63.47 -50.63 5.13
N GLU A 27 -64.14 -51.49 4.36
CA GLU A 27 -64.51 -52.85 4.78
C GLU A 27 -63.26 -53.71 5.08
N VAL A 28 -62.26 -53.67 4.20
CA VAL A 28 -60.98 -54.37 4.39
C VAL A 28 -60.27 -53.85 5.64
N VAL A 29 -60.21 -52.54 5.85
CA VAL A 29 -59.64 -51.95 7.08
C VAL A 29 -60.40 -52.42 8.30
N ALA A 30 -61.73 -52.24 8.35
CA ALA A 30 -62.55 -52.62 9.51
C ALA A 30 -62.44 -54.11 9.87
N LYS A 31 -62.35 -54.99 8.87
CA LYS A 31 -62.19 -56.44 9.06
C LYS A 31 -60.85 -56.83 9.67
N TYR A 32 -59.76 -56.13 9.35
CA TYR A 32 -58.39 -56.53 9.73
C TYR A 32 -57.72 -55.61 10.77
N GLN A 33 -58.25 -54.41 11.06
CA GLN A 33 -57.66 -53.42 11.97
C GLN A 33 -57.35 -53.97 13.37
N ASN A 34 -58.21 -54.83 13.91
CA ASN A 34 -58.05 -55.46 15.22
C ASN A 34 -57.81 -56.98 15.12
N TYR A 35 -57.47 -57.50 13.93
CA TYR A 35 -57.26 -58.93 13.70
C TYR A 35 -55.89 -59.38 14.22
N THR A 36 -55.86 -60.48 14.97
CA THR A 36 -54.63 -61.08 15.50
C THR A 36 -54.39 -62.45 14.86
N VAL A 37 -53.29 -62.57 14.13
CA VAL A 37 -52.81 -63.83 13.51
C VAL A 37 -52.53 -64.87 14.60
N THR A 38 -52.98 -66.11 14.39
CA THR A 38 -52.78 -67.23 15.34
C THR A 38 -51.97 -68.36 14.72
N ALA A 39 -51.43 -69.26 15.56
CA ALA A 39 -50.74 -70.46 15.09
C ALA A 39 -51.63 -71.42 14.26
N ALA A 40 -52.96 -71.32 14.39
CA ALA A 40 -53.91 -72.10 13.60
C ALA A 40 -54.24 -71.45 12.24
N THR A 41 -54.28 -70.12 12.18
CA THR A 41 -54.69 -69.35 10.98
C THR A 41 -53.52 -68.93 10.08
N ILE A 42 -52.27 -68.98 10.59
CA ILE A 42 -51.02 -68.53 9.95
C ILE A 42 -50.80 -68.98 8.49
N LYS A 43 -51.40 -70.09 8.06
CA LYS A 43 -51.33 -70.55 6.66
C LYS A 43 -52.14 -69.64 5.73
N ASP A 44 -53.37 -69.35 6.11
CA ASP A 44 -54.34 -68.62 5.27
C ASP A 44 -54.20 -67.10 5.48
N ASP A 45 -53.69 -66.68 6.65
CA ASP A 45 -53.24 -65.31 6.92
C ASP A 45 -52.09 -64.88 6.00
N LYS A 46 -51.17 -65.80 5.64
CA LYS A 46 -50.10 -65.53 4.67
C LYS A 46 -50.64 -65.29 3.26
N GLN A 47 -51.67 -66.03 2.85
CA GLN A 47 -52.34 -65.81 1.57
C GLN A 47 -53.07 -64.46 1.59
N THR A 48 -53.85 -64.18 2.65
CA THR A 48 -54.54 -62.91 2.87
C THR A 48 -53.58 -61.72 2.78
N LEU A 49 -52.42 -61.79 3.45
CA LEU A 49 -51.40 -60.75 3.40
C LEU A 49 -50.80 -60.56 1.99
N ALA A 50 -50.65 -61.62 1.20
CA ALA A 50 -50.18 -61.53 -0.18
C ALA A 50 -51.21 -60.82 -1.07
N ASP A 51 -52.50 -61.13 -0.92
CA ASP A 51 -53.57 -60.49 -1.69
C ASP A 51 -53.79 -59.02 -1.29
N LEU A 52 -53.69 -58.67 0.00
CA LEU A 52 -53.72 -57.28 0.46
C LEU A 52 -52.55 -56.46 -0.11
N ARG A 53 -51.34 -57.01 -0.13
CA ARG A 53 -50.16 -56.36 -0.74
C ARG A 53 -50.28 -56.23 -2.27
N LYS A 54 -50.96 -57.17 -2.92
CA LYS A 54 -51.26 -57.12 -4.35
C LYS A 54 -52.26 -56.00 -4.68
N LEU A 55 -53.27 -55.79 -3.84
CA LEU A 55 -54.22 -54.69 -3.95
C LEU A 55 -53.57 -53.32 -3.78
N ASP A 56 -52.79 -53.13 -2.69
CA ASP A 56 -52.02 -51.89 -2.45
C ASP A 56 -51.09 -51.56 -3.63
N LYS A 57 -50.32 -52.55 -4.11
CA LYS A 57 -49.47 -52.39 -5.28
C LYS A 57 -50.29 -51.98 -6.51
N GLN A 58 -51.42 -52.62 -6.79
CA GLN A 58 -52.25 -52.29 -7.95
C GLN A 58 -52.75 -50.84 -7.90
N VAL A 59 -53.21 -50.36 -6.74
CA VAL A 59 -53.63 -48.96 -6.55
C VAL A 59 -52.46 -48.00 -6.75
N SER A 60 -51.27 -48.33 -6.23
CA SER A 60 -50.06 -47.53 -6.44
C SER A 60 -49.61 -47.49 -7.91
N ASP A 61 -49.61 -48.64 -8.60
CA ASP A 61 -49.20 -48.77 -9.99
C ASP A 61 -50.15 -47.97 -10.91
N GLU A 62 -51.47 -48.03 -10.71
CA GLU A 62 -52.44 -47.24 -11.47
C GLU A 62 -52.32 -45.74 -11.21
N ARG A 63 -52.12 -45.33 -9.95
CA ARG A 63 -51.83 -43.93 -9.60
C ARG A 63 -50.58 -43.42 -10.33
N ILE A 64 -49.52 -44.24 -10.42
CA ILE A 64 -48.27 -43.89 -11.12
C ILE A 64 -48.48 -43.83 -12.63
N ARG A 65 -49.19 -44.81 -13.23
CA ARG A 65 -49.56 -44.81 -14.66
C ARG A 65 -50.32 -43.54 -15.04
N ASN A 66 -51.42 -43.25 -14.33
CA ASN A 66 -52.25 -42.09 -14.63
C ASN A 66 -51.48 -40.77 -14.42
N LYS A 67 -50.69 -40.65 -13.34
CA LYS A 67 -49.83 -39.47 -13.14
C LYS A 67 -48.86 -39.25 -14.31
N LYS A 68 -48.24 -40.31 -14.86
CA LYS A 68 -47.36 -40.19 -16.04
C LYS A 68 -48.13 -39.73 -17.28
N VAL A 69 -49.25 -40.38 -17.62
CA VAL A 69 -50.08 -40.02 -18.79
C VAL A 69 -50.55 -38.55 -18.71
N LEU A 70 -50.78 -38.02 -17.51
CA LEU A 70 -51.17 -36.63 -17.28
C LEU A 70 -50.00 -35.63 -17.36
N SER A 71 -48.75 -36.04 -17.10
CA SER A 71 -47.58 -35.17 -17.27
C SER A 71 -47.00 -35.22 -18.68
N GLU A 72 -47.12 -36.35 -19.37
CA GLU A 72 -46.47 -36.63 -20.65
C GLU A 72 -46.71 -35.55 -21.73
N PRO A 73 -47.93 -34.99 -21.94
CA PRO A 73 -48.13 -33.88 -22.88
C PRO A 73 -47.43 -32.57 -22.47
N ALA A 74 -47.26 -32.31 -21.17
CA ALA A 74 -46.53 -31.15 -20.68
C ALA A 74 -45.02 -31.35 -20.79
N ASP A 75 -44.54 -32.57 -20.49
CA ASP A 75 -43.14 -32.99 -20.67
C ASP A 75 -42.73 -32.96 -22.16
N GLU A 76 -43.65 -33.31 -23.08
CA GLU A 76 -43.44 -33.19 -24.53
C GLU A 76 -43.45 -31.74 -25.02
N PHE A 77 -44.40 -30.92 -24.55
CA PHE A 77 -44.45 -29.49 -24.87
C PHE A 77 -43.16 -28.76 -24.43
N ASP A 78 -42.69 -29.01 -23.20
CA ASP A 78 -41.44 -28.42 -22.68
C ASP A 78 -40.23 -28.82 -23.52
N LYS A 79 -40.07 -30.11 -23.86
CA LYS A 79 -39.01 -30.61 -24.76
C LYS A 79 -39.11 -29.97 -26.14
N TYR A 80 -40.31 -29.91 -26.72
CA TYR A 80 -40.53 -29.31 -28.04
C TYR A 80 -40.12 -27.84 -28.05
N VAL A 81 -40.61 -27.04 -27.09
CA VAL A 81 -40.27 -25.61 -27.00
C VAL A 81 -38.77 -25.42 -26.78
N LYS A 82 -38.15 -26.17 -25.85
CA LYS A 82 -36.70 -26.09 -25.59
C LYS A 82 -35.88 -26.39 -26.84
N ASN A 83 -36.23 -27.43 -27.59
CA ASN A 83 -35.53 -27.81 -28.83
C ASN A 83 -35.78 -26.79 -29.95
N ALA A 84 -37.02 -26.33 -30.12
CA ALA A 84 -37.40 -25.39 -31.19
C ALA A 84 -36.75 -24.00 -31.03
N ILE A 85 -36.55 -23.52 -29.79
CA ILE A 85 -35.84 -22.26 -29.52
C ILE A 85 -34.32 -22.40 -29.45
N GLN A 86 -33.77 -23.62 -29.48
CA GLN A 86 -32.32 -23.80 -29.31
C GLN A 86 -31.51 -23.15 -30.44
N PRO A 87 -31.83 -23.32 -31.74
CA PRO A 87 -31.10 -22.63 -32.81
C PRO A 87 -31.15 -21.09 -32.69
N LEU A 88 -32.23 -20.54 -32.14
CA LEU A 88 -32.33 -19.10 -31.87
C LEU A 88 -31.41 -18.67 -30.73
N LYS A 89 -31.32 -19.46 -29.65
CA LYS A 89 -30.34 -19.22 -28.57
C LYS A 89 -28.89 -19.31 -29.07
N ASP A 90 -28.60 -20.28 -29.93
CA ASP A 90 -27.27 -20.49 -30.50
C ASP A 90 -26.86 -19.28 -31.37
N ILE A 91 -27.79 -18.79 -32.20
CA ILE A 91 -27.62 -17.56 -33.00
C ILE A 91 -27.46 -16.32 -32.10
N ILE A 92 -28.29 -16.15 -31.06
CA ILE A 92 -28.16 -15.04 -30.10
C ILE A 92 -26.79 -15.08 -29.40
N THR A 93 -26.35 -16.26 -28.99
CA THR A 93 -25.04 -16.45 -28.32
C THR A 93 -23.89 -16.12 -29.28
N LYS A 94 -23.97 -16.56 -30.54
CA LYS A 94 -22.99 -16.20 -31.57
C LYS A 94 -22.95 -14.70 -31.82
N ILE A 95 -24.10 -14.06 -32.05
CA ILE A 95 -24.17 -12.61 -32.32
C ILE A 95 -23.67 -11.80 -31.12
N ALA A 96 -23.95 -12.22 -29.88
CA ALA A 96 -23.40 -11.58 -28.69
C ALA A 96 -21.87 -11.69 -28.61
N GLY A 97 -21.28 -12.82 -29.05
CA GLY A 97 -19.85 -12.98 -29.24
C GLY A 97 -19.30 -12.06 -30.34
N ASP A 98 -19.85 -12.15 -31.55
CA ASP A 98 -19.46 -11.36 -32.73
C ASP A 98 -19.46 -9.84 -32.43
N VAL A 99 -20.50 -9.35 -31.72
CA VAL A 99 -20.63 -7.95 -31.31
C VAL A 99 -19.57 -7.57 -30.28
N LYS A 100 -19.34 -8.41 -29.26
CA LYS A 100 -18.34 -8.15 -28.22
C LYS A 100 -16.92 -8.09 -28.81
N GLU A 101 -16.57 -9.05 -29.66
CA GLU A 101 -15.26 -9.09 -30.33
C GLU A 101 -15.07 -7.85 -31.23
N PHE A 102 -16.12 -7.42 -31.92
CA PHE A 102 -16.09 -6.19 -32.72
C PHE A 102 -15.92 -4.93 -31.84
N GLU A 103 -16.62 -4.82 -30.70
CA GLU A 103 -16.46 -3.69 -29.78
C GLU A 103 -15.06 -3.65 -29.13
N GLU A 104 -14.50 -4.81 -28.77
CA GLU A 104 -13.13 -4.94 -28.24
C GLU A 104 -12.09 -4.57 -29.30
N HIS A 105 -12.24 -5.02 -30.55
CA HIS A 105 -11.40 -4.62 -31.67
C HIS A 105 -11.51 -3.11 -31.97
N GLN A 106 -12.72 -2.55 -32.01
CA GLN A 106 -12.93 -1.11 -32.18
C GLN A 106 -12.30 -0.30 -31.04
N LYS A 107 -12.28 -0.82 -29.81
CA LYS A 107 -11.58 -0.19 -28.69
C LYS A 107 -10.05 -0.24 -28.86
N ALA A 108 -9.50 -1.38 -29.31
CA ALA A 108 -8.07 -1.53 -29.59
C ALA A 108 -7.59 -0.55 -30.67
N VAL A 109 -8.28 -0.51 -31.83
CA VAL A 109 -7.94 0.43 -32.92
C VAL A 109 -7.96 1.89 -32.46
N ARG A 110 -8.93 2.29 -31.61
CA ARG A 110 -8.97 3.64 -31.03
C ARG A 110 -7.81 3.93 -30.07
N ILE A 111 -7.39 2.96 -29.25
CA ILE A 111 -6.18 3.08 -28.43
C ILE A 111 -4.95 3.28 -29.32
N ASP A 112 -4.80 2.45 -30.36
CA ASP A 112 -3.65 2.49 -31.27
C ASP A 112 -3.60 3.80 -32.08
N THR A 113 -4.74 4.34 -32.52
CA THR A 113 -4.79 5.66 -33.15
C THR A 113 -4.34 6.77 -32.20
N VAL A 114 -4.83 6.80 -30.95
CA VAL A 114 -4.44 7.84 -29.96
C VAL A 114 -2.96 7.72 -29.62
N LYS A 115 -2.45 6.51 -29.39
CA LYS A 115 -1.04 6.25 -29.12
C LYS A 115 -0.14 6.58 -30.32
N GLY A 116 -0.56 6.26 -31.54
CA GLY A 116 0.16 6.61 -32.76
C GLY A 116 0.23 8.12 -33.00
N TYR A 117 -0.87 8.84 -32.74
CA TYR A 117 -0.91 10.29 -32.80
C TYR A 117 0.02 10.93 -31.74
N LEU A 118 -0.08 10.49 -30.49
CA LEU A 118 0.80 10.92 -29.40
C LEU A 118 2.27 10.59 -29.68
N ALA A 119 2.59 9.43 -30.25
CA ALA A 119 3.96 9.04 -30.58
C ALA A 119 4.57 9.93 -31.66
N ASN A 120 3.81 10.20 -32.74
CA ASN A 120 4.22 11.16 -33.76
C ASN A 120 4.44 12.55 -33.17
N LYS A 121 3.54 13.02 -32.30
CA LYS A 121 3.65 14.35 -31.69
C LYS A 121 4.77 14.46 -30.66
N SER A 122 5.02 13.40 -29.90
CA SER A 122 6.12 13.30 -28.93
C SER A 122 7.49 13.32 -29.63
N ALA A 123 7.59 12.71 -30.82
CA ALA A 123 8.82 12.69 -31.61
C ALA A 123 9.26 14.09 -32.08
N GLU A 124 8.33 15.03 -32.33
CA GLU A 124 8.66 16.44 -32.61
C GLU A 124 9.44 17.11 -31.48
N TYR A 125 9.25 16.64 -30.24
CA TYR A 125 9.83 17.20 -29.02
C TYR A 125 10.86 16.27 -28.34
N MET A 126 11.21 15.14 -28.98
CA MET A 126 12.06 14.07 -28.43
C MET A 126 11.59 13.48 -27.09
N LEU A 127 10.28 13.50 -26.81
CA LEU A 127 9.68 12.90 -25.62
C LEU A 127 9.44 11.39 -25.80
N ASP A 128 9.54 10.60 -24.72
CA ASP A 128 9.08 9.20 -24.72
C ASP A 128 7.54 9.18 -24.77
N PRO A 129 6.90 8.59 -25.82
CA PRO A 129 5.45 8.52 -25.93
C PRO A 129 4.77 7.82 -24.73
N ARG A 130 5.49 6.95 -24.02
CA ARG A 130 4.97 6.21 -22.84
C ARG A 130 4.60 7.12 -21.67
N LEU A 131 5.14 8.34 -21.61
CA LEU A 131 4.73 9.36 -20.64
C LEU A 131 3.21 9.67 -20.72
N PHE A 132 2.59 9.39 -21.85
CA PHE A 132 1.18 9.66 -22.12
C PHE A 132 0.30 8.38 -22.12
N ASP A 133 0.85 7.20 -21.83
CA ASP A 133 0.14 5.92 -22.01
C ASP A 133 -1.14 5.80 -21.17
N GLU A 134 -1.12 6.26 -19.92
CA GLU A 134 -2.32 6.31 -19.07
C GLU A 134 -3.33 7.35 -19.57
N LYS A 135 -2.84 8.52 -19.98
CA LYS A 135 -3.66 9.64 -20.46
C LYS A 135 -4.29 9.40 -21.83
N ALA A 136 -3.66 8.59 -22.69
CA ALA A 136 -4.24 8.13 -23.94
C ALA A 136 -5.62 7.47 -23.74
N LEU A 137 -5.79 6.72 -22.63
CA LEU A 137 -7.03 6.01 -22.31
C LEU A 137 -8.21 6.95 -21.99
N GLU A 138 -7.96 8.24 -21.70
CA GLU A 138 -9.03 9.23 -21.47
C GLU A 138 -9.73 9.66 -22.78
N TYR A 139 -9.09 9.42 -23.94
CA TYR A 139 -9.50 9.91 -25.28
C TYR A 139 -9.91 8.80 -26.27
N VAL A 140 -10.28 7.61 -25.78
CA VAL A 140 -10.66 6.44 -26.62
C VAL A 140 -12.17 6.28 -26.82
N LYS A 141 -12.98 7.27 -26.42
CA LYS A 141 -14.45 7.20 -26.47
C LYS A 141 -14.93 7.50 -27.88
N ALA A 142 -16.09 6.98 -28.29
CA ALA A 142 -16.67 7.28 -29.60
C ALA A 142 -16.95 8.79 -29.81
N SER A 143 -17.08 9.57 -28.72
CA SER A 143 -17.15 11.04 -28.75
C SER A 143 -15.91 11.71 -29.34
N ASP A 144 -14.76 11.05 -29.29
CA ASP A 144 -13.44 11.66 -29.51
C ASP A 144 -12.98 11.49 -30.97
N PHE A 145 -13.68 10.62 -31.71
CA PHE A 145 -13.43 10.24 -33.12
C PHE A 145 -14.51 10.78 -34.06
N MET A 146 -14.22 10.80 -35.35
CA MET A 146 -15.17 11.10 -36.42
C MET A 146 -16.18 9.94 -36.60
N ALA A 147 -17.15 10.11 -37.50
CA ALA A 147 -18.18 9.10 -37.76
C ALA A 147 -17.64 7.79 -38.38
N ASP A 148 -16.38 7.76 -38.79
CA ASP A 148 -15.65 6.56 -39.22
C ASP A 148 -15.15 5.68 -38.05
N GLY A 149 -15.20 6.19 -36.81
CA GLY A 149 -14.73 5.51 -35.60
C GLY A 149 -13.21 5.45 -35.44
N VAL A 150 -12.43 5.91 -36.43
CA VAL A 150 -10.96 5.71 -36.51
C VAL A 150 -10.15 6.99 -36.68
N THR A 151 -10.74 8.08 -37.19
CA THR A 151 -10.08 9.39 -37.32
C THR A 151 -10.36 10.25 -36.09
N LEU A 152 -9.35 10.83 -35.46
CA LEU A 152 -9.55 11.74 -34.31
C LEU A 152 -10.25 13.04 -34.72
N LYS A 153 -11.11 13.60 -33.86
CA LYS A 153 -11.66 14.95 -34.05
C LYS A 153 -10.60 16.02 -33.81
N LYS A 154 -10.73 17.18 -34.46
CA LYS A 154 -9.83 18.35 -34.28
C LYS A 154 -9.73 18.84 -32.84
N ALA A 155 -10.81 18.75 -32.05
CA ALA A 155 -10.78 19.09 -30.63
C ALA A 155 -9.93 18.09 -29.81
N THR A 156 -10.09 16.79 -30.08
CA THR A 156 -9.28 15.71 -29.51
C THR A 156 -7.81 15.89 -29.85
N MET A 157 -7.49 16.08 -31.14
CA MET A 157 -6.14 16.39 -31.63
C MET A 157 -5.51 17.55 -30.86
N LYS A 158 -6.20 18.70 -30.78
CA LYS A 158 -5.69 19.85 -30.00
C LYS A 158 -5.46 19.52 -28.52
N SER A 159 -6.34 18.75 -27.88
CA SER A 159 -6.18 18.36 -26.47
C SER A 159 -4.96 17.46 -26.25
N LEU A 160 -4.60 16.64 -27.24
CA LEU A 160 -3.38 15.82 -27.23
C LEU A 160 -2.13 16.68 -27.55
N ASP A 161 -2.21 17.59 -28.53
CA ASP A 161 -1.14 18.55 -28.86
C ASP A 161 -0.77 19.43 -27.65
N ASP A 162 -1.78 19.99 -26.98
CA ASP A 162 -1.61 20.84 -25.78
C ASP A 162 -0.96 20.04 -24.63
N MET A 163 -1.34 18.78 -24.46
CA MET A 163 -0.78 17.87 -23.43
C MET A 163 0.71 17.58 -23.67
N VAL A 164 1.09 17.23 -24.90
CA VAL A 164 2.49 16.95 -25.26
C VAL A 164 3.33 18.23 -25.15
N THR A 165 2.78 19.37 -25.59
CA THR A 165 3.44 20.68 -25.50
C THR A 165 3.67 21.10 -24.04
N PHE A 166 2.71 20.86 -23.14
CA PHE A 166 2.83 21.15 -21.72
C PHE A 166 3.93 20.31 -21.05
N GLU A 167 4.00 19.00 -21.33
CA GLU A 167 5.05 18.14 -20.77
C GLU A 167 6.45 18.54 -21.27
N PHE A 168 6.57 18.94 -22.54
CA PHE A 168 7.82 19.49 -23.09
C PHE A 168 8.25 20.81 -22.41
N GLN A 169 7.30 21.72 -22.15
CA GLN A 169 7.57 22.97 -21.44
C GLN A 169 8.06 22.69 -20.00
N LYS A 170 7.35 21.82 -19.28
CA LYS A 170 7.69 21.34 -17.93
C LYS A 170 9.10 20.74 -17.86
N GLN A 171 9.50 19.92 -18.85
CA GLN A 171 10.86 19.38 -18.90
C GLN A 171 11.91 20.45 -19.20
N GLN A 172 11.65 21.40 -20.11
CA GLN A 172 12.54 22.53 -20.34
C GLN A 172 12.74 23.41 -19.09
N GLU A 173 11.67 23.66 -18.33
CA GLU A 173 11.74 24.44 -17.08
C GLU A 173 12.57 23.71 -16.02
N PHE A 174 12.41 22.38 -15.92
CA PHE A 174 13.22 21.54 -15.03
C PHE A 174 14.72 21.57 -15.39
N GLU A 175 15.09 21.44 -16.67
CA GLU A 175 16.51 21.52 -17.08
C GLU A 175 17.10 22.94 -16.92
N LYS A 176 16.30 24.00 -17.14
CA LYS A 176 16.70 25.38 -16.84
C LYS A 176 16.97 25.57 -15.34
N ALA A 177 16.09 25.03 -14.50
CA ALA A 177 16.24 25.08 -13.05
C ALA A 177 17.46 24.29 -12.55
N LYS A 178 17.75 23.10 -13.09
CA LYS A 178 19.02 22.40 -12.83
C LYS A 178 20.23 23.24 -13.23
N SER A 179 20.22 23.79 -14.45
CA SER A 179 21.33 24.58 -14.98
C SER A 179 21.62 25.81 -14.09
N ALA A 180 20.57 26.44 -13.58
CA ALA A 180 20.67 27.57 -12.65
C ALA A 180 21.19 27.16 -11.26
N ILE A 181 20.84 25.96 -10.77
CA ILE A 181 21.43 25.35 -9.56
C ILE A 181 22.92 25.06 -9.77
N SER A 182 23.29 24.37 -10.85
CA SER A 182 24.69 24.06 -11.16
C SER A 182 25.56 25.32 -11.28
N GLY A 183 25.02 26.40 -11.88
CA GLY A 183 25.69 27.70 -11.93
C GLY A 183 25.95 28.30 -10.55
N LEU A 184 24.91 28.40 -9.71
CA LEU A 184 25.03 28.96 -8.35
C LEU A 184 25.96 28.11 -7.45
N CYS A 185 25.90 26.78 -7.55
CA CYS A 185 26.82 25.89 -6.84
C CYS A 185 28.26 26.06 -7.32
N ALA A 186 28.50 26.21 -8.64
CA ALA A 186 29.83 26.45 -9.19
C ALA A 186 30.41 27.81 -8.76
N GLU A 187 29.60 28.87 -8.68
CA GLU A 187 30.01 30.18 -8.14
C GLU A 187 30.48 30.10 -6.67
N TYR A 188 29.94 29.16 -5.89
CA TYR A 188 30.32 28.93 -4.49
C TYR A 188 31.33 27.77 -4.30
N GLY A 189 31.79 27.12 -5.37
CA GLY A 189 32.70 25.97 -5.30
C GLY A 189 32.07 24.69 -4.70
N MET A 190 30.74 24.59 -4.70
CA MET A 190 29.95 23.52 -4.09
C MET A 190 29.50 22.47 -5.12
N THR A 191 29.14 21.27 -4.65
CA THR A 191 28.53 20.24 -5.50
C THR A 191 27.03 20.48 -5.68
N ASP A 192 26.56 20.39 -6.92
CA ASP A 192 25.18 20.70 -7.33
C ASP A 192 24.18 19.56 -7.09
N SER A 193 24.67 18.33 -7.14
CA SER A 193 23.88 17.10 -7.17
C SER A 193 22.94 16.89 -5.96
N PRO A 194 23.27 17.30 -4.72
CA PRO A 194 22.31 17.28 -3.61
C PRO A 194 21.11 18.18 -3.85
N TYR A 195 21.35 19.39 -4.38
CA TYR A 195 20.35 20.44 -4.61
C TYR A 195 19.50 20.15 -5.86
N ILE A 196 20.10 19.62 -6.93
CA ILE A 196 19.38 19.09 -8.10
C ILE A 196 18.40 17.97 -7.71
N ARG A 197 18.73 17.14 -6.71
CA ARG A 197 17.82 16.11 -6.20
C ARG A 197 16.62 16.69 -5.46
N GLN A 198 16.80 17.80 -4.74
CA GLN A 198 15.72 18.49 -4.00
C GLN A 198 14.68 19.13 -4.92
N LEU A 199 15.04 19.48 -6.15
CA LEU A 199 14.15 20.09 -7.16
C LEU A 199 12.94 19.20 -7.55
N LYS A 200 12.89 17.95 -7.06
CA LYS A 200 11.69 17.09 -7.15
C LYS A 200 10.58 17.50 -6.19
N ASP A 201 10.95 18.01 -5.02
CA ASP A 201 10.06 18.23 -3.88
C ASP A 201 9.97 19.73 -3.49
N LEU A 202 10.93 20.55 -3.93
CA LEU A 202 11.08 21.97 -3.61
C LEU A 202 11.17 22.86 -4.86
N THR A 203 10.76 24.11 -4.74
CA THR A 203 10.92 25.11 -5.80
C THR A 203 12.39 25.55 -5.96
N LEU A 204 12.73 26.06 -7.15
CA LEU A 204 14.06 26.63 -7.44
C LEU A 204 14.48 27.71 -6.42
N ALA A 205 13.53 28.52 -5.94
CA ALA A 205 13.79 29.56 -4.96
C ALA A 205 14.15 29.01 -3.56
N GLU A 206 13.49 27.94 -3.12
CA GLU A 206 13.81 27.28 -1.85
C GLU A 206 15.16 26.56 -1.90
N VAL A 207 15.47 25.91 -3.04
CA VAL A 207 16.78 25.27 -3.27
C VAL A 207 17.90 26.33 -3.31
N PHE A 208 17.68 27.47 -3.98
CA PHE A 208 18.59 28.62 -3.95
C PHE A 208 18.79 29.19 -2.54
N GLY A 209 17.76 29.15 -1.68
CA GLY A 209 17.88 29.52 -0.27
C GLY A 209 18.81 28.59 0.50
N GLN A 210 18.70 27.28 0.29
CA GLN A 210 19.56 26.28 0.94
C GLN A 210 21.02 26.39 0.50
N ILE A 211 21.28 26.49 -0.81
CA ILE A 211 22.66 26.65 -1.35
C ILE A 211 23.36 27.86 -0.70
N LYS A 212 22.65 28.98 -0.53
CA LYS A 212 23.19 30.19 0.12
C LYS A 212 23.43 30.00 1.61
N ALA A 213 22.49 29.40 2.34
CA ALA A 213 22.64 29.15 3.77
C ALA A 213 23.80 28.18 4.08
N ASP A 214 23.96 27.13 3.28
CA ASP A 214 25.06 26.16 3.40
C ASP A 214 26.42 26.80 3.08
N TYR A 215 26.49 27.65 2.05
CA TYR A 215 27.70 28.42 1.72
C TYR A 215 28.08 29.42 2.82
N GLU A 216 27.12 30.19 3.33
CA GLU A 216 27.35 31.13 4.43
C GLU A 216 27.81 30.42 5.71
N PHE A 217 27.25 29.25 6.02
CA PHE A 217 27.65 28.43 7.15
C PHE A 217 29.09 27.90 7.01
N GLU A 218 29.44 27.30 5.87
CA GLU A 218 30.79 26.76 5.66
C GLU A 218 31.85 27.88 5.62
N LYS A 219 31.50 29.04 5.04
CA LYS A 219 32.34 30.24 5.07
C LYS A 219 32.61 30.73 6.50
N GLN A 220 31.57 30.88 7.34
CA GLN A 220 31.74 31.28 8.74
C GLN A 220 32.62 30.28 9.52
N LYS A 221 32.43 28.98 9.27
CA LYS A 221 33.21 27.89 9.86
C LYS A 221 34.69 27.93 9.46
N GLU A 222 34.99 28.26 8.22
CA GLU A 222 36.37 28.45 7.74
C GLU A 222 37.00 29.76 8.28
N GLU A 223 36.25 30.86 8.35
CA GLU A 223 36.71 32.11 8.97
C GLU A 223 37.06 31.92 10.46
N ILE A 224 36.26 31.13 11.20
CA ILE A 224 36.53 30.74 12.59
C ILE A 224 37.81 29.87 12.69
N ARG A 225 37.96 28.86 11.83
CA ARG A 225 39.17 28.01 11.79
C ARG A 225 40.42 28.87 11.58
N GLN A 226 40.42 29.74 10.58
CA GLN A 226 41.58 30.60 10.31
C GLN A 226 41.85 31.61 11.42
N ALA A 227 40.83 32.09 12.12
CA ALA A 227 41.01 32.93 13.31
C ALA A 227 41.69 32.16 14.46
N GLN A 228 41.30 30.90 14.67
CA GLN A 228 41.93 30.00 15.66
C GLN A 228 43.39 29.71 15.30
N GLU A 229 43.69 29.30 14.06
CA GLU A 229 45.06 29.01 13.61
C GLU A 229 46.00 30.23 13.73
N ARG A 230 45.50 31.44 13.44
CA ARG A 230 46.25 32.69 13.62
C ARG A 230 46.51 33.00 15.10
N ALA A 231 45.53 32.76 15.97
CA ALA A 231 45.68 32.96 17.41
C ALA A 231 46.67 31.95 18.03
N GLU A 232 46.61 30.69 17.62
CA GLU A 232 47.54 29.65 18.05
C GLU A 232 48.97 29.94 17.60
N ARG A 233 49.18 30.33 16.33
CA ARG A 233 50.51 30.70 15.84
C ARG A 233 51.09 31.91 16.60
N SER A 234 50.29 32.96 16.80
CA SER A 234 50.69 34.14 17.58
C SER A 234 51.07 33.77 19.02
N ASN A 235 50.33 32.86 19.65
CA ASN A 235 50.64 32.37 20.99
C ASN A 235 51.93 31.52 21.03
N GLN A 236 52.18 30.68 20.01
CA GLN A 236 53.43 29.92 19.86
C GLN A 236 54.65 30.85 19.66
N GLU A 237 54.52 31.88 18.81
CA GLU A 237 55.56 32.90 18.59
C GLU A 237 55.87 33.67 19.88
N LEU A 238 54.84 34.03 20.66
CA LEU A 238 54.99 34.73 21.95
C LEU A 238 55.66 33.84 23.01
N LEU A 239 55.30 32.55 23.08
CA LEU A 239 55.95 31.57 23.97
C LEU A 239 57.43 31.35 23.60
N ALA A 240 57.74 31.21 22.31
CA ALA A 240 59.13 31.11 21.83
C ALA A 240 59.94 32.36 22.22
N ALA A 241 59.38 33.56 22.01
CA ALA A 241 60.02 34.82 22.39
C ALA A 241 60.23 34.96 23.91
N GLN A 242 59.37 34.37 24.75
CA GLN A 242 59.61 34.29 26.20
C GLN A 242 60.72 33.30 26.56
N GLN A 243 60.77 32.13 25.92
CA GLN A 243 61.83 31.13 26.16
C GLN A 243 63.22 31.66 25.79
N THR A 244 63.36 32.36 24.65
CA THR A 244 64.63 33.01 24.27
C THR A 244 65.08 34.00 25.34
N LYS A 245 64.17 34.87 25.83
CA LYS A 245 64.49 35.85 26.88
C LYS A 245 64.85 35.20 28.22
N GLN A 246 64.28 34.04 28.55
CA GLN A 246 64.65 33.28 29.75
C GLN A 246 66.04 32.63 29.61
N GLN A 247 66.44 32.19 28.42
CA GLN A 247 67.81 31.72 28.16
C GLN A 247 68.83 32.87 28.18
N GLU A 248 68.48 34.06 27.72
CA GLU A 248 69.32 35.26 27.83
C GLU A 248 69.48 35.77 29.27
N GLN A 249 68.57 35.40 30.19
CA GLN A 249 68.58 35.80 31.60
C GLN A 249 69.14 34.73 32.57
N ALA A 250 70.00 33.82 32.10
CA ALA A 250 70.60 32.76 32.91
C ALA A 250 72.09 33.06 33.29
N PRO A 251 72.37 33.81 34.37
CA PRO A 251 73.72 33.93 34.92
C PRO A 251 74.16 32.62 35.62
N LYS A 252 75.46 32.32 35.56
CA LYS A 252 76.06 31.12 36.16
C LYS A 252 76.15 31.24 37.69
N SER A 253 75.93 30.14 38.40
CA SER A 253 76.31 29.99 39.80
C SER A 253 77.83 29.88 39.97
N THR A 254 78.36 30.45 41.06
CA THR A 254 79.71 30.21 41.62
C THR A 254 79.63 30.21 43.16
N GLU A 255 80.56 29.54 43.84
CA GLU A 255 80.32 28.93 45.16
C GLU A 255 81.00 29.64 46.38
N THR A 256 80.29 29.71 47.53
CA THR A 256 80.82 29.56 48.94
C THR A 256 81.83 30.60 49.50
N PRO A 257 82.29 30.56 50.80
CA PRO A 257 81.85 29.82 52.03
C PRO A 257 81.68 30.68 53.34
N ASN A 258 81.47 29.99 54.49
CA ASN A 258 81.48 30.37 55.94
C ASN A 258 80.17 30.91 56.58
N PHE A 259 79.60 30.38 57.70
CA PHE A 259 80.07 29.88 59.04
C PHE A 259 80.33 31.03 60.06
N ASP A 260 79.87 31.04 61.34
CA ASP A 260 78.95 30.24 62.22
C ASP A 260 78.63 31.12 63.50
N PRO A 261 78.12 30.71 64.72
CA PRO A 261 77.52 29.47 65.29
C PRO A 261 76.26 29.70 66.22
N GLU A 262 76.08 28.89 67.29
CA GLU A 262 75.23 29.01 68.52
C GLU A 262 73.67 29.00 68.49
N THR A 263 73.12 27.77 68.45
CA THR A 263 72.04 27.20 69.33
C THR A 263 70.82 28.02 69.84
N GLY A 264 69.61 27.48 69.57
CA GLY A 264 68.63 27.19 70.66
C GLY A 264 67.11 27.33 70.43
N LYS A 265 66.39 26.19 70.24
CA LYS A 265 64.90 26.00 70.32
C LYS A 265 64.07 26.73 69.21
N ILE A 266 62.85 26.38 68.78
CA ILE A 266 61.83 25.31 69.00
C ILE A 266 60.81 25.38 67.81
N LEU A 267 59.99 24.43 67.32
CA LEU A 267 59.68 22.97 67.45
C LEU A 267 59.59 22.42 65.97
N ASP A 268 59.18 21.22 65.51
CA ASP A 268 58.17 20.15 65.81
C ASP A 268 56.67 20.55 65.60
N GLY A 269 55.81 19.82 64.87
CA GLY A 269 56.00 18.63 64.01
C GLY A 269 54.67 18.12 63.39
N GLY A 270 54.73 17.39 62.25
CA GLY A 270 53.58 16.74 61.58
C GLY A 270 52.51 17.67 60.95
N GLN A 271 51.55 17.22 60.14
CA GLN A 271 51.42 16.01 59.29
C GLN A 271 50.31 16.27 58.23
N ILE A 272 50.04 15.34 57.30
CA ILE A 272 49.13 15.54 56.15
C ILE A 272 47.68 15.14 56.47
N LEU A 273 46.68 15.92 56.01
CA LEU A 273 45.41 15.35 55.54
C LEU A 273 44.76 16.20 54.42
N GLN A 274 43.76 15.63 53.75
CA GLN A 274 43.23 16.00 52.44
C GLN A 274 42.20 17.15 52.48
N ASN A 275 42.02 17.83 51.34
CA ASN A 275 40.74 17.91 50.64
C ASN A 275 40.92 18.30 49.16
N GLU A 276 39.90 18.04 48.34
CA GLU A 276 40.02 18.00 46.87
C GLU A 276 40.03 19.38 46.17
N PRO A 277 40.82 19.56 45.09
CA PRO A 277 40.67 20.66 44.15
C PRO A 277 39.75 20.26 42.98
N ASN A 278 38.54 20.82 42.91
CA ASN A 278 37.62 20.59 41.78
C ASN A 278 37.41 21.88 40.95
N ALA A 279 38.22 22.04 39.90
CA ALA A 279 38.12 23.17 38.97
C ALA A 279 38.69 22.86 37.55
N LEU A 280 37.93 22.07 36.78
CA LEU A 280 37.76 22.18 35.32
C LEU A 280 39.02 22.43 34.43
N ARG A 281 39.53 21.36 33.81
CA ARG A 281 40.17 21.46 32.47
C ARG A 281 39.94 20.18 31.65
N GLY A 282 39.53 20.36 30.39
CA GLY A 282 39.55 19.30 29.37
C GLY A 282 38.31 18.40 29.27
N ALA A 283 37.39 18.76 28.37
CA ALA A 283 36.52 17.83 27.66
C ALA A 283 36.12 18.48 26.33
N GLU A 284 36.62 17.95 25.21
CA GLU A 284 36.30 18.47 23.87
C GLU A 284 34.87 18.07 23.47
N ASN A 285 34.17 18.92 22.72
CA ASN A 285 32.88 18.56 22.14
C ASN A 285 33.09 17.73 20.87
N ASP A 286 33.25 16.42 21.04
CA ASP A 286 33.23 15.46 19.94
C ASP A 286 32.00 15.68 19.03
N LEU A 287 32.24 15.87 17.73
CA LEU A 287 31.15 15.99 16.75
C LEU A 287 30.38 14.67 16.67
N LYS A 288 29.19 14.64 17.27
CA LYS A 288 28.33 13.46 17.39
C LYS A 288 28.02 12.84 16.03
N ARG A 289 28.56 11.64 15.78
CA ARG A 289 28.34 10.87 14.55
C ARG A 289 27.09 10.01 14.67
N TYR A 290 26.04 10.36 13.93
CA TYR A 290 24.79 9.61 13.86
C TYR A 290 24.88 8.54 12.76
N ALA A 291 25.19 7.29 13.13
CA ALA A 291 25.48 6.22 12.18
C ALA A 291 24.26 5.49 11.59
N GLN A 292 23.04 5.82 12.03
CA GLN A 292 21.81 5.08 11.70
C GLN A 292 20.63 6.04 11.49
N LYS A 293 19.77 5.73 10.51
CA LYS A 293 18.50 6.41 10.24
C LYS A 293 17.43 5.36 10.00
N MET A 294 16.37 5.35 10.81
CA MET A 294 15.15 4.62 10.51
C MET A 294 14.18 5.53 9.75
N THR A 295 13.43 4.97 8.80
CA THR A 295 12.33 5.65 8.09
C THR A 295 11.16 4.67 8.08
N LEU A 296 9.98 5.15 8.46
CA LEU A 296 8.75 4.36 8.49
C LEU A 296 7.72 5.02 7.58
N GLU A 297 7.29 4.31 6.55
CA GLU A 297 6.21 4.72 5.64
C GLU A 297 4.98 3.87 5.95
N VAL A 298 3.81 4.50 6.04
CA VAL A 298 2.55 3.85 6.43
C VAL A 298 1.43 4.38 5.55
N TYR A 299 0.70 3.46 4.92
CA TYR A 299 -0.49 3.76 4.14
C TYR A 299 -1.74 3.54 4.98
N PHE A 300 -2.74 4.40 4.81
CA PHE A 300 -4.01 4.37 5.52
C PHE A 300 -5.15 4.32 4.50
N VAL A 301 -6.22 3.59 4.80
CA VAL A 301 -7.40 3.48 3.92
C VAL A 301 -8.20 4.77 3.97
N ASP A 302 -8.26 5.42 5.13
CA ASP A 302 -8.97 6.68 5.32
C ASP A 302 -8.24 7.68 6.25
N THR A 303 -8.86 8.86 6.42
CA THR A 303 -8.32 9.93 7.28
C THR A 303 -8.50 9.65 8.78
N ALA A 304 -9.51 8.89 9.19
CA ALA A 304 -9.73 8.52 10.59
C ALA A 304 -8.74 7.46 11.10
N GLU A 305 -8.26 6.54 10.26
CA GLU A 305 -7.10 5.67 10.55
C GLU A 305 -5.83 6.49 10.74
N LYS A 306 -5.50 7.33 9.75
CA LYS A 306 -4.34 8.24 9.76
C LYS A 306 -4.31 9.12 11.02
N ASP A 307 -5.44 9.68 11.42
CA ASP A 307 -5.50 10.58 12.58
C ASP A 307 -5.58 9.83 13.92
N ARG A 308 -6.11 8.60 13.97
CA ARG A 308 -5.92 7.67 15.10
C ARG A 308 -4.43 7.29 15.28
N PHE A 309 -3.71 7.01 14.20
CA PHE A 309 -2.27 6.70 14.23
C PHE A 309 -1.45 7.89 14.77
N LYS A 310 -1.75 9.12 14.34
CA LYS A 310 -1.13 10.34 14.92
C LYS A 310 -1.41 10.47 16.41
N ALA A 311 -2.64 10.24 16.86
CA ALA A 311 -3.00 10.31 18.28
C ALA A 311 -2.20 9.29 19.12
N GLY A 312 -2.04 8.07 18.62
CA GLY A 312 -1.20 7.04 19.25
C GLY A 312 0.29 7.44 19.30
N LEU A 313 0.85 8.00 18.23
CA LEU A 313 2.21 8.53 18.24
C LEU A 313 2.40 9.64 19.29
N SER A 314 1.46 10.59 19.38
CA SER A 314 1.53 11.67 20.37
C SER A 314 1.38 11.16 21.82
N GLN A 315 0.58 10.10 22.05
CA GLN A 315 0.52 9.43 23.36
C GLN A 315 1.87 8.78 23.74
N LEU A 316 2.62 8.27 22.76
CA LEU A 316 3.97 7.75 22.92
C LEU A 316 5.06 8.85 22.92
N GLY A 317 4.69 10.13 22.93
CA GLY A 317 5.61 11.27 22.97
C GLY A 317 6.18 11.74 21.62
N PHE A 318 5.69 11.19 20.50
CA PHE A 318 6.16 11.49 19.15
C PHE A 318 5.15 12.34 18.36
N ASP A 319 5.52 13.58 18.03
CA ASP A 319 4.71 14.48 17.23
C ASP A 319 4.94 14.27 15.73
N PHE A 320 3.86 14.33 14.95
CA PHE A 320 3.91 14.28 13.49
C PHE A 320 4.76 15.42 12.90
N LYS A 321 5.61 15.10 11.91
CA LYS A 321 6.57 16.01 11.23
C LYS A 321 7.69 16.60 12.12
N LYS A 322 7.90 16.13 13.35
CA LYS A 322 8.99 16.59 14.23
C LYS A 322 10.15 15.60 14.24
N ASN A 323 11.39 16.10 14.15
CA ASN A 323 12.60 15.28 14.18
C ASN A 323 13.03 15.01 15.63
N TYR A 324 13.20 13.74 15.98
CA TYR A 324 13.58 13.32 17.34
C TYR A 324 15.04 12.87 17.42
N GLN A 325 15.75 13.31 18.47
CA GLN A 325 17.10 12.86 18.80
C GLN A 325 17.09 12.06 20.10
N VAL A 326 17.16 10.74 20.01
CA VAL A 326 17.36 9.87 21.17
C VAL A 326 18.80 10.06 21.67
N ARG A 327 18.95 10.42 22.95
CA ARG A 327 20.25 10.50 23.64
C ARG A 327 20.45 9.26 24.50
N GLY A 328 21.66 8.69 24.50
CA GLY A 328 22.00 7.59 25.41
C GLY A 328 21.45 6.21 25.02
N TYR A 329 21.46 5.85 23.72
CA TYR A 329 21.06 4.51 23.29
C TYR A 329 22.09 3.45 23.72
N GLN A 330 21.87 2.85 24.89
CA GLN A 330 22.46 1.57 25.28
C GLN A 330 21.54 0.42 24.83
N ARG A 331 22.09 -0.80 24.73
CA ARG A 331 21.27 -1.99 24.53
C ARG A 331 20.38 -2.19 25.75
N ILE A 332 19.07 -2.05 25.55
CA ILE A 332 18.08 -2.56 26.50
C ILE A 332 18.07 -4.09 26.35
N GLU A 333 17.97 -4.83 27.46
CA GLU A 333 17.68 -6.27 27.39
C GLU A 333 16.27 -6.49 26.84
N PRO A 334 15.99 -7.60 26.14
CA PRO A 334 14.70 -7.81 25.49
C PRO A 334 13.59 -8.03 26.54
N LEU A 335 12.72 -7.01 26.72
CA LEU A 335 11.52 -7.14 27.54
C LEU A 335 10.63 -8.28 27.03
N THR A 336 10.01 -9.01 27.97
CA THR A 336 8.96 -9.97 27.67
C THR A 336 7.63 -9.26 27.37
N GLN A 337 6.71 -9.98 26.73
CA GLN A 337 5.37 -9.46 26.41
C GLN A 337 4.59 -9.03 27.68
N ALA A 338 4.84 -9.64 28.83
CA ALA A 338 4.19 -9.27 30.09
C ALA A 338 4.62 -7.88 30.58
N GLU A 339 5.94 -7.62 30.60
CA GLU A 339 6.52 -6.33 31.01
C GLU A 339 6.12 -5.21 30.04
N LEU A 340 5.97 -5.53 28.75
CA LEU A 340 5.49 -4.58 27.73
C LEU A 340 4.02 -4.18 27.97
N ASN A 341 3.15 -5.15 28.28
CA ASN A 341 1.75 -4.88 28.61
C ASN A 341 1.60 -4.05 29.89
N GLU A 342 2.40 -4.34 30.93
CA GLU A 342 2.36 -3.60 32.20
C GLU A 342 2.83 -2.14 32.05
N GLN A 343 3.83 -1.87 31.19
CA GLN A 343 4.25 -0.49 30.89
C GLN A 343 3.28 0.27 29.97
N CYS A 344 2.64 -0.41 29.00
CA CYS A 344 1.80 0.25 28.00
C CYS A 344 0.30 0.28 28.35
N GLY A 345 -0.16 -0.46 29.36
CA GLY A 345 -1.55 -0.45 29.83
C GLY A 345 -2.54 -1.16 28.90
N TRP A 346 -2.20 -2.38 28.46
CA TRP A 346 -3.02 -3.25 27.58
C TRP A 346 -3.47 -4.53 28.29
#